data_AF-D4B5U2-F1
#
_entry.id   AF-D4B5U2-F1
#
_cell.length_a   1.000
_cell.length_b   1.000
_cell.length_c   1.000
_cell.angle_alpha   90.00
_cell.angle_beta   90.00
_cell.angle_gamma   90.00
#
_symmetry.space_group_name_H-M   'P 1'
#
loop_
_entity.id
_entity.type
_entity.pdbx_description
1 polymer ?
#
loop_
_entity_poly.entity_id
_entity_poly.type
_entity_poly.pdbx_seq_one_letter_code
_entity_poly.pdbx_strand_id
1 'polypeptide(L)'
;MLVEIKSKEATSKKEPAIKVTAMPGKHVPPGPLSTANDILKALHKESINNVANAVCDRIYISGDTLMCDELKEIPKIYADQKIDLMLIHLGGTTIPSPNIPLLMVTMDAKQGIELLKLVCPDMTIPIHYDDYDVFLSPLSDFKKAVEEAGLSSKVVYLDRKDQYKFKTTWTDGS
;
A
#
# COMPACT_ATOMS: atom_id res chain seq x y z
N MET A 1 -0.72 -15.82 1.04
CA MET A 1 0.54 -16.60 0.96
C MET A 1 1.44 -16.10 2.07
N LEU A 2 1.88 -16.97 2.96
CA LEU A 2 2.70 -16.63 4.11
C LEU A 2 4.15 -17.02 3.77
N VAL A 3 5.04 -16.05 3.66
CA VAL A 3 6.47 -16.29 3.41
C VAL A 3 7.21 -15.88 4.68
N GLU A 4 7.65 -16.86 5.46
CA GLU A 4 8.63 -16.63 6.53
C GLU A 4 10.03 -16.77 5.94
N ILE A 5 10.79 -15.68 5.92
CA ILE A 5 12.22 -15.71 5.57
C ILE A 5 12.99 -15.79 6.89
N LYS A 6 13.52 -16.98 7.23
CA LYS A 6 14.42 -17.17 8.38
C LYS A 6 15.88 -17.06 7.93
N SER A 7 16.70 -16.38 8.71
CA SER A 7 18.16 -16.40 8.53
C SER A 7 18.69 -17.80 8.89
N LYS A 8 19.77 -18.25 8.25
CA LYS A 8 20.19 -19.66 8.26
C LYS A 8 20.99 -20.11 9.49
N GLU A 9 21.10 -19.32 10.54
CA GLU A 9 21.93 -19.65 11.71
C GLU A 9 21.18 -19.45 13.02
N ALA A 10 20.65 -20.56 13.56
CA ALA A 10 19.99 -20.56 14.86
C ALA A 10 20.99 -20.18 15.95
N THR A 11 20.92 -18.93 16.40
CA THR A 11 21.62 -18.44 17.59
C THR A 11 20.58 -18.14 18.68
N SER A 12 20.95 -18.24 19.95
CA SER A 12 20.06 -17.96 21.10
C SER A 12 19.63 -16.48 21.23
N LYS A 13 19.84 -15.67 20.19
CA LYS A 13 19.50 -14.25 20.13
C LYS A 13 18.16 -14.07 19.40
N LYS A 14 17.41 -13.02 19.75
CA LYS A 14 16.22 -12.62 18.99
C LYS A 14 16.64 -12.28 17.55
N GLU A 15 16.23 -13.10 16.60
CA GLU A 15 16.48 -12.85 15.18
C GLU A 15 15.43 -11.89 14.59
N PRO A 16 15.83 -10.96 13.71
CA PRO A 16 14.88 -10.16 12.96
C PRO A 16 14.05 -11.07 12.02
N ALA A 17 12.74 -10.83 11.96
CA ALA A 17 11.82 -11.58 11.11
C ALA A 17 10.89 -10.64 10.35
N ILE A 18 10.49 -11.05 9.14
CA ILE A 18 9.54 -10.32 8.30
C ILE A 18 8.28 -11.18 8.14
N LYS A 19 7.11 -10.58 8.41
CA LYS A 19 5.80 -11.17 8.11
C LYS A 19 5.19 -10.44 6.92
N VAL A 20 4.90 -11.18 5.85
CA VAL A 20 4.21 -10.65 4.66
C VAL A 20 2.75 -11.08 4.71
N THR A 21 1.84 -10.10 4.60
CA THR A 21 0.38 -10.33 4.55
C THR A 21 -0.15 -9.72 3.25
N ALA A 22 -0.92 -10.51 2.48
CA ALA A 22 -1.60 -9.99 1.30
C ALA A 22 -2.77 -9.11 1.72
N MET A 23 -2.94 -7.97 1.06
CA MET A 23 -3.98 -6.99 1.34
C MET A 23 -5.01 -6.92 0.20
N PRO A 24 -6.26 -6.50 0.47
CA PRO A 24 -7.24 -6.30 -0.58
C PRO A 24 -6.76 -5.28 -1.61
N GLY A 25 -7.14 -5.47 -2.87
CA GLY A 25 -6.84 -4.57 -3.98
C GLY A 25 -7.62 -4.95 -5.24
N LYS A 26 -7.90 -3.97 -6.10
CA LYS A 26 -8.54 -4.16 -7.40
C LYS A 26 -7.84 -3.29 -8.44
N HIS A 27 -7.21 -3.95 -9.42
CA HIS A 27 -6.54 -3.31 -10.55
C HIS A 27 -7.50 -3.03 -11.74
N VAL A 28 -8.73 -3.54 -11.68
CA VAL A 28 -9.73 -3.38 -12.75
C VAL A 28 -11.03 -2.83 -12.13
N PRO A 29 -11.65 -1.80 -12.72
CA PRO A 29 -12.95 -1.30 -12.30
C PRO A 29 -14.03 -2.40 -12.29
N PRO A 30 -15.10 -2.24 -11.49
CA PRO A 30 -16.22 -3.18 -11.47
C PRO A 30 -16.86 -3.32 -12.85
N GLY A 31 -17.08 -4.55 -13.33
CA GLY A 31 -17.66 -4.80 -14.66
C GLY A 31 -17.52 -6.27 -15.09
N PRO A 32 -17.88 -6.63 -16.33
CA PRO A 32 -17.82 -8.04 -16.80
C PRO A 32 -16.42 -8.68 -16.65
N LEU A 33 -15.37 -7.85 -16.67
CA LEU A 33 -13.97 -8.25 -16.48
C LEU A 33 -13.59 -8.50 -15.00
N SER A 34 -14.39 -8.06 -14.02
CA SER A 34 -14.10 -8.28 -12.59
C SER A 34 -14.41 -9.70 -12.12
N THR A 35 -15.10 -10.51 -12.93
CA THR A 35 -15.50 -11.89 -12.60
C THR A 35 -14.30 -12.81 -12.35
N ALA A 36 -13.12 -12.50 -12.91
CA ALA A 36 -11.89 -13.24 -12.62
C ALA A 36 -11.36 -12.99 -11.18
N ASN A 37 -11.67 -11.84 -10.56
CA ASN A 37 -11.26 -11.54 -9.19
C ASN A 37 -12.08 -12.30 -8.13
N ASP A 38 -13.31 -12.73 -8.46
CA ASP A 38 -14.17 -13.45 -7.52
C ASP A 38 -13.63 -14.87 -7.20
N ILE A 39 -12.83 -15.45 -8.10
CA ILE A 39 -12.13 -16.72 -7.84
C ILE A 39 -10.97 -16.51 -6.85
N LEU A 40 -10.30 -15.35 -6.87
CA LEU A 40 -9.20 -15.03 -5.94
C LEU A 40 -9.70 -14.70 -4.52
N LYS A 41 -10.90 -14.13 -4.39
CA LYS A 41 -11.54 -13.82 -3.10
C LYS A 41 -11.76 -15.06 -2.21
N ALA A 42 -11.81 -16.25 -2.79
CA ALA A 42 -12.03 -17.49 -2.05
C ALA A 42 -10.80 -18.00 -1.27
N LEU A 43 -9.60 -17.41 -1.45
CA LEU A 43 -8.34 -18.01 -0.97
C LEU A 43 -7.68 -17.34 0.26
N HIS A 44 -8.18 -16.24 0.82
CA HIS A 44 -7.50 -15.58 1.96
C HIS A 44 -8.41 -15.27 3.13
N LYS A 45 -8.80 -16.32 3.85
CA LYS A 45 -9.38 -16.21 5.21
C LYS A 45 -8.59 -17.01 6.24
N GLU A 46 -7.27 -16.85 6.30
CA GLU A 46 -6.52 -17.27 7.50
C GLU A 46 -5.43 -16.25 7.84
N SER A 47 -5.74 -15.33 8.74
CA SER A 47 -4.71 -14.66 9.54
C SER A 47 -4.38 -15.58 10.70
N ILE A 48 -3.24 -16.27 10.62
CA ILE A 48 -2.70 -16.95 11.79
C ILE A 48 -2.16 -15.86 12.73
N ASN A 49 -2.96 -15.56 13.75
CA ASN A 49 -2.59 -14.74 14.88
C ASN A 49 -1.76 -15.59 15.84
N ASN A 50 -0.43 -15.59 15.67
CA ASN A 50 0.49 -16.03 16.72
C ASN A 50 1.85 -15.31 16.61
N VAL A 51 1.80 -13.99 16.51
CA VAL A 51 2.89 -13.12 16.99
C VAL A 51 2.24 -12.01 17.82
N ALA A 52 1.54 -12.41 18.87
CA ALA A 52 1.11 -11.47 19.89
C ALA A 52 2.37 -10.93 20.59
N ASN A 53 2.50 -9.61 20.66
CA ASN A 53 3.45 -8.84 21.49
C ASN A 53 4.88 -8.58 20.97
N ALA A 54 5.17 -8.76 19.68
CA ALA A 54 6.40 -8.17 19.12
C ALA A 54 6.13 -6.73 18.65
N VAL A 55 6.91 -5.76 19.14
CA VAL A 55 6.95 -4.43 18.54
C VAL A 55 7.49 -4.60 17.12
N CYS A 56 6.66 -4.31 16.11
CA CYS A 56 7.05 -4.42 14.71
C CYS A 56 6.66 -3.14 13.96
N ASP A 57 7.59 -2.67 13.13
CA ASP A 57 7.33 -1.60 12.18
C ASP A 57 6.50 -2.17 11.01
N ARG A 58 5.44 -1.48 10.61
CA ARG A 58 4.52 -1.94 9.57
C ARG A 58 4.63 -1.07 8.33
N ILE A 59 4.94 -1.72 7.21
CA ILE A 59 4.96 -1.11 5.88
C ILE A 59 3.75 -1.62 5.11
N TYR A 60 2.91 -0.71 4.62
CA TYR A 60 1.84 -1.03 3.68
C TYR A 60 2.25 -0.61 2.27
N ILE A 61 2.13 -1.52 1.31
CA ILE A 61 2.37 -1.26 -0.10
C ILE A 61 1.03 -1.44 -0.81
N SER A 62 0.48 -0.37 -1.39
CA SER A 62 -0.86 -0.42 -1.99
C SER A 62 -0.95 -1.40 -3.17
N GLY A 63 0.17 -1.55 -3.89
CA GLY A 63 0.18 -2.09 -5.24
C GLY A 63 -0.59 -1.18 -6.22
N ASP A 64 -0.59 -1.58 -7.49
CA ASP A 64 -1.42 -0.94 -8.51
C ASP A 64 -2.88 -1.32 -8.31
N THR A 65 -3.60 -0.48 -7.57
CA THR A 65 -5.01 -0.68 -7.25
C THR A 65 -5.78 0.62 -7.44
N LEU A 66 -7.09 0.51 -7.55
CA LEU A 66 -8.05 1.60 -7.43
C LEU A 66 -8.62 1.64 -6.01
N MET A 67 -9.18 2.78 -5.63
CA MET A 67 -9.97 2.90 -4.43
C MET A 67 -11.23 2.04 -4.57
N CYS A 68 -11.39 1.04 -3.70
CA CYS A 68 -12.53 0.13 -3.71
C CYS A 68 -13.02 -0.15 -2.30
N ASP A 69 -14.26 -0.64 -2.18
CA ASP A 69 -14.88 -0.89 -0.88
C ASP A 69 -14.11 -1.90 -0.03
N GLU A 70 -13.41 -2.86 -0.66
CA GLU A 70 -12.59 -3.82 0.06
C GLU A 70 -11.39 -3.18 0.79
N LEU A 71 -10.90 -2.01 0.33
CA LEU A 71 -9.85 -1.28 1.05
C LEU A 71 -10.37 -0.73 2.39
N LYS A 72 -11.69 -0.51 2.53
CA LYS A 72 -12.31 -0.05 3.80
C LYS A 72 -12.23 -1.09 4.92
N GLU A 73 -11.83 -2.33 4.60
CA GLU A 73 -11.54 -3.35 5.60
C GLU A 73 -10.12 -3.21 6.19
N ILE A 74 -9.20 -2.45 5.56
CA ILE A 74 -7.83 -2.29 6.05
C ILE A 74 -7.78 -1.78 7.50
N PRO A 75 -8.53 -0.73 7.87
CA PRO A 75 -8.56 -0.27 9.26
C PRO A 75 -9.13 -1.31 10.22
N LYS A 76 -9.94 -2.27 9.76
CA LYS A 76 -10.46 -3.36 10.62
C LYS A 76 -9.43 -4.48 10.78
N ILE A 77 -8.71 -4.82 9.70
CA ILE A 77 -7.63 -5.83 9.72
C ILE A 77 -6.53 -5.39 10.70
N TYR A 78 -6.22 -4.08 10.72
CA TYR A 78 -5.17 -3.51 11.53
C TYR A 78 -5.65 -2.60 12.66
N ALA A 79 -6.93 -2.65 13.05
CA ALA A 79 -7.57 -1.84 14.11
C ALA A 79 -6.64 -0.98 15.00
N ASP A 80 -6.04 -1.59 16.02
CA ASP A 80 -5.18 -0.90 17.01
C ASP A 80 -3.69 -0.87 16.61
N GLN A 81 -3.39 -1.38 15.43
CA GLN A 81 -2.06 -1.52 14.86
C GLN A 81 -1.82 -0.44 13.82
N LYS A 82 -1.08 0.58 14.24
CA LYS A 82 -0.57 1.62 13.38
C LYS A 82 0.24 1.07 12.18
N ILE A 83 0.06 1.70 11.03
CA ILE A 83 0.94 1.58 9.85
C ILE A 83 1.97 2.71 9.90
N ASP A 84 3.26 2.36 9.98
CA ASP A 84 4.35 3.33 10.11
C ASP A 84 4.71 3.99 8.78
N LEU A 85 4.68 3.20 7.70
CA LEU A 85 5.00 3.67 6.36
C LEU A 85 4.02 3.09 5.33
N MET A 86 3.50 3.96 4.46
CA MET A 86 2.72 3.56 3.29
C MET A 86 3.45 3.94 2.01
N LEU A 87 3.63 2.98 1.10
CA LEU A 87 4.00 3.21 -0.29
C LEU A 87 2.73 3.17 -1.14
N ILE A 88 2.37 4.32 -1.71
CA ILE A 88 1.14 4.47 -2.47
C ILE A 88 1.44 4.60 -3.97
N HIS A 89 0.89 3.69 -4.77
CA HIS A 89 1.01 3.74 -6.23
C HIS A 89 -0.01 4.75 -6.76
N LEU A 90 0.50 5.78 -7.43
CA LEU A 90 -0.29 6.89 -7.95
C LEU A 90 0.11 7.15 -9.40
N GLY A 91 -0.84 7.58 -10.21
CA GLY A 91 -0.56 8.03 -11.58
C GLY A 91 -1.79 8.10 -12.46
N GLY A 92 -2.92 7.52 -12.03
CA GLY A 92 -4.13 7.47 -12.83
C GLY A 92 -3.86 6.84 -14.20
N THR A 93 -3.04 5.79 -14.24
CA THR A 93 -2.69 5.07 -15.47
C THR A 93 -3.98 4.65 -16.15
N THR A 94 -4.09 4.95 -17.45
CA THR A 94 -5.22 4.49 -18.25
C THR A 94 -4.77 3.55 -19.35
N ILE A 95 -5.55 2.49 -19.57
CA ILE A 95 -5.33 1.55 -20.66
C ILE A 95 -6.42 1.79 -21.72
N PRO A 96 -6.06 1.88 -23.02
CA PRO A 96 -7.02 1.92 -24.10
C PRO A 96 -7.93 0.68 -24.08
N SER A 97 -9.23 0.88 -24.25
CA SER A 97 -10.18 -0.22 -24.37
C SER A 97 -11.03 -0.05 -25.63
N PRO A 98 -11.26 -1.13 -26.42
CA PRO A 98 -12.08 -1.05 -27.63
C PRO A 98 -13.55 -0.72 -27.36
N ASN A 99 -14.04 -1.00 -26.15
CA ASN A 99 -15.48 -1.02 -25.85
C ASN A 99 -15.91 -0.06 -24.73
N ILE A 100 -14.97 0.62 -24.08
CA ILE A 100 -15.23 1.61 -23.02
C ILE A 100 -14.21 2.75 -23.12
N PRO A 101 -14.54 3.95 -22.63
CA PRO A 101 -13.55 5.03 -22.47
C PRO A 101 -12.33 4.55 -21.67
N LEU A 102 -11.20 5.25 -21.83
CA LEU A 102 -9.92 4.97 -21.17
C LEU A 102 -10.11 4.41 -19.75
N LEU A 103 -9.63 3.19 -19.52
CA LEU A 103 -9.84 2.47 -18.28
C LEU A 103 -8.74 2.81 -17.29
N MET A 104 -9.06 3.55 -16.23
CA MET A 104 -8.11 3.82 -15.16
C MET A 104 -7.86 2.55 -14.33
N VAL A 105 -6.59 2.23 -14.08
CA VAL A 105 -6.16 1.00 -13.39
C VAL A 105 -5.31 1.25 -12.13
N THR A 106 -4.89 2.50 -11.91
CA THR A 106 -4.19 2.94 -10.69
C THR A 106 -4.85 4.19 -10.12
N MET A 107 -4.66 4.45 -8.83
CA MET A 107 -5.26 5.62 -8.17
C MET A 107 -4.79 6.94 -8.79
N ASP A 108 -5.73 7.87 -8.93
CA ASP A 108 -5.45 9.29 -9.15
C ASP A 108 -5.19 10.01 -7.81
N ALA A 109 -4.92 11.32 -7.87
CA ALA A 109 -4.70 12.14 -6.68
C ALA A 109 -5.87 12.07 -5.66
N LYS A 110 -7.11 12.06 -6.13
CA LYS A 110 -8.30 12.08 -5.27
C LYS A 110 -8.45 10.77 -4.50
N GLN A 111 -8.32 9.65 -5.20
CA GLN A 111 -8.31 8.32 -4.61
C GLN A 111 -7.13 8.14 -3.66
N GLY A 112 -5.96 8.69 -4.01
CA GLY A 112 -4.79 8.69 -3.15
C GLY A 112 -5.03 9.36 -1.80
N ILE A 113 -5.69 10.52 -1.79
CA ILE A 113 -6.09 11.21 -0.55
C ILE A 113 -7.12 10.40 0.25
N GLU A 114 -8.06 9.75 -0.43
CA GLU A 114 -9.03 8.89 0.24
C GLU A 114 -8.34 7.72 0.96
N LEU A 115 -7.40 7.04 0.29
CA LEU A 115 -6.62 5.97 0.91
C LEU A 115 -5.75 6.48 2.06
N LEU A 116 -5.08 7.64 1.89
CA LEU A 116 -4.27 8.26 2.93
C LEU A 116 -5.08 8.55 4.20
N LYS A 117 -6.29 9.08 4.05
CA LYS A 117 -7.21 9.34 5.16
C LYS A 117 -7.75 8.07 5.79
N LEU A 118 -8.05 7.06 4.98
CA LEU A 118 -8.57 5.77 5.43
C LEU A 118 -7.53 5.00 6.26
N VAL A 119 -6.31 4.90 5.75
CA VAL A 119 -5.21 4.14 6.37
C VAL A 119 -4.58 4.90 7.53
N CYS A 120 -4.55 6.23 7.44
CA CYS A 120 -3.94 7.13 8.44
C CYS A 120 -2.53 6.70 8.88
N PRO A 121 -1.59 6.48 7.93
CA PRO A 121 -0.23 6.10 8.28
C PRO A 121 0.52 7.27 8.92
N ASP A 122 1.65 6.97 9.56
CA ASP A 122 2.58 8.00 10.04
C ASP A 122 3.21 8.76 8.87
N MET A 123 3.75 8.00 7.92
CA MET A 123 4.38 8.54 6.72
C MET A 123 3.92 7.82 5.47
N THR A 124 3.82 8.57 4.38
CA THR A 124 3.46 8.09 3.05
C THR A 124 4.47 8.55 2.02
N ILE A 125 4.83 7.67 1.10
CA ILE A 125 5.69 7.98 -0.04
C ILE A 125 4.92 7.59 -1.31
N PRO A 126 4.58 8.56 -2.18
CA PRO A 126 3.99 8.27 -3.47
C PRO A 126 5.05 7.69 -4.41
N ILE A 127 4.66 6.66 -5.17
CA ILE A 127 5.49 5.94 -6.14
C ILE A 127 4.68 5.68 -7.42
N HIS A 128 5.34 5.16 -8.46
CA HIS A 128 4.73 4.75 -9.72
C HIS A 128 4.02 5.87 -10.51
N TYR A 129 4.53 7.11 -10.40
CA TYR A 129 3.90 8.32 -10.96
C TYR A 129 4.60 8.88 -12.22
N ASP A 130 5.77 8.35 -12.60
CA ASP A 130 6.59 8.84 -13.71
C ASP A 130 7.23 7.72 -14.57
N ASP A 131 6.81 6.46 -14.39
CA ASP A 131 7.36 5.29 -15.07
C ASP A 131 6.87 5.05 -16.52
N TYR A 132 5.78 5.69 -16.97
CA TYR A 132 5.17 5.51 -18.29
C TYR A 132 4.54 6.79 -18.84
N ASP A 133 4.47 6.96 -20.16
CA ASP A 133 3.90 8.14 -20.82
C ASP A 133 2.36 8.24 -20.75
N VAL A 134 1.67 7.28 -20.12
CA VAL A 134 0.20 7.12 -20.14
C VAL A 134 -0.50 7.56 -18.83
N PHE A 135 0.16 8.35 -18.00
CA PHE A 135 -0.43 8.90 -16.78
C PHE A 135 -1.28 10.14 -17.06
N LEU A 136 -2.51 10.14 -16.56
CA LEU A 136 -3.41 11.30 -16.63
C LEU A 136 -3.34 12.18 -15.39
N SER A 137 -2.77 11.69 -14.29
CA SER A 137 -2.67 12.40 -13.01
C SER A 137 -1.19 12.57 -12.63
N PRO A 138 -0.55 13.70 -12.98
CA PRO A 138 0.83 13.96 -12.58
C PRO A 138 0.97 14.04 -11.06
N LEU A 139 2.17 13.81 -10.53
CA LEU A 139 2.46 13.92 -9.09
C LEU A 139 2.09 15.29 -8.52
N SER A 140 2.14 16.36 -9.32
CA SER A 140 1.74 17.71 -8.93
C SER A 140 0.30 17.79 -8.42
N ASP A 141 -0.60 17.00 -9.00
CA ASP A 141 -2.02 17.01 -8.62
C ASP A 141 -2.18 16.39 -7.23
N PHE A 142 -1.42 15.32 -6.95
CA PHE A 142 -1.40 14.73 -5.63
C PHE A 142 -0.73 15.66 -4.59
N LYS A 143 0.38 16.31 -4.94
CA LYS A 143 1.02 17.33 -4.07
C LYS A 143 0.02 18.41 -3.66
N LYS A 144 -0.70 18.97 -4.63
CA LYS A 144 -1.75 19.97 -4.39
C LYS A 144 -2.86 19.43 -3.50
N ALA A 145 -3.36 18.22 -3.79
CA ALA A 145 -4.44 17.61 -3.00
C ALA A 145 -4.02 17.30 -1.54
N VAL A 146 -2.74 16.95 -1.32
CA VAL A 146 -2.18 16.75 0.03
C VAL A 146 -2.11 18.07 0.80
N GLU A 147 -1.68 19.14 0.14
CA GLU A 147 -1.61 20.48 0.73
C GLU A 147 -3.00 21.00 1.09
N GLU A 148 -3.96 20.91 0.17
CA GLU A 148 -5.36 21.30 0.39
C GLU A 148 -6.03 20.49 1.52
N ALA A 149 -5.61 19.24 1.70
CA ALA A 149 -6.09 18.38 2.79
C ALA A 149 -5.38 18.61 4.13
N GLY A 150 -4.34 19.45 4.18
CA GLY A 150 -3.54 19.68 5.39
C GLY A 150 -2.70 18.46 5.82
N LEU A 151 -2.36 17.58 4.87
CA LEU A 151 -1.68 16.30 5.13
C LEU A 151 -0.18 16.33 4.77
N SER A 152 0.37 17.50 4.46
CA SER A 152 1.77 17.64 3.99
C SER A 152 2.80 17.07 4.95
N SER A 153 2.55 17.09 6.26
CA SER A 153 3.45 16.50 7.27
C SER A 153 3.50 14.97 7.25
N LYS A 154 2.55 14.32 6.56
CA LYS A 154 2.44 12.85 6.45
C LYS A 154 2.95 12.32 5.12
N VAL A 155 3.47 13.16 4.23
CA VAL A 155 3.90 12.75 2.89
C VAL A 155 5.32 13.21 2.62
N VAL A 156 6.18 12.29 2.18
CA VAL A 156 7.52 12.57 1.70
C VAL A 156 7.57 12.23 0.21
N TYR A 157 8.06 13.18 -0.59
CA TYR A 157 8.28 13.01 -2.02
C TYR A 157 9.75 12.70 -2.25
N LEU A 158 10.01 11.69 -3.06
CA LEU A 158 11.35 11.24 -3.42
C LEU A 158 11.52 11.33 -4.92
N ASP A 159 12.64 11.90 -5.38
CA ASP A 159 13.05 11.85 -6.77
C ASP A 159 13.75 10.51 -7.08
N ARG A 160 13.98 10.24 -8.37
CA ARG A 160 14.68 9.02 -8.80
C ARG A 160 16.05 8.94 -8.13
N LYS A 161 16.32 7.79 -7.47
CA LYS A 161 17.54 7.46 -6.71
C LYS A 161 17.62 8.08 -5.30
N ASP A 162 16.62 8.84 -4.88
CA ASP A 162 16.54 9.27 -3.48
C ASP A 162 16.31 8.09 -2.54
N GLN A 163 16.63 8.30 -1.27
CA GLN A 163 16.47 7.30 -0.22
C GLN A 163 15.74 7.92 0.96
N TYR A 164 14.76 7.18 1.48
CA TYR A 164 14.12 7.48 2.75
C TYR A 164 14.58 6.49 3.81
N LYS A 165 15.05 7.00 4.94
CA LYS A 165 15.47 6.21 6.10
C LYS A 165 14.55 6.52 7.27
N PHE A 166 14.04 5.50 7.93
CA PHE A 166 13.24 5.62 9.14
C PHE A 166 13.83 4.76 10.24
N LYS A 167 13.57 5.16 11.49
CA LYS A 167 14.05 4.44 12.66
C LYS A 167 13.15 3.23 12.91
N THR A 168 13.73 2.05 13.02
CA THR A 168 13.01 0.84 13.39
C THR A 168 12.83 0.77 14.90
N THR A 169 11.73 0.17 15.33
CA THR A 169 11.47 -0.14 16.75
C THR A 169 12.22 -1.37 17.25
N TRP A 170 12.82 -2.14 16.33
CA TRP A 170 13.71 -3.25 16.68
C TRP A 170 14.97 -2.74 17.40
N THR A 171 15.22 -3.29 18.58
CA THR A 171 16.48 -3.15 19.32
C THR A 171 17.15 -4.52 19.38
N ASP A 172 18.44 -4.58 19.08
CA ASP A 172 19.30 -5.69 19.45
C ASP A 172 19.26 -5.81 20.97
N GLY A 173 18.53 -6.80 21.48
CA GLY A 173 18.37 -7.00 22.92
C GLY A 173 19.74 -6.95 23.60
N SER A 174 19.92 -5.95 24.47
CA SER A 174 21.04 -5.84 25.42
C SER A 174 21.02 -6.98 26.42
#